data_AF-A0A1F8H7R0-F1
#
_entry.id   AF-A0A1F8H7R0-F1
#
_cell.length_a   1.000
_cell.length_b   1.000
_cell.length_c   1.000
_cell.angle_alpha   90.00
_cell.angle_beta   90.00
_cell.angle_gamma   90.00
#
_symmetry.space_group_name_H-M   'P 1'
#
loop_
_entity.id
_entity.type
_entity.pdbx_description
1 polymer ?
#
loop_
_entity_poly.entity_id
_entity_poly.type
_entity_poly.pdbx_seq_one_letter_code
_entity_poly.pdbx_strand_id
1 'polypeptide(L)'
;MNIIIQLILLVALISINLVFSYKGKRLYLLYETSHFLGGFLLAVLLFNYLDKNLVLLAILTISILWEIYEFIINKNKKIKKYLENKFRYFITPATFSDTFLDILLNILGALFYLYLF
;
A
#
# COMPACT_ATOMS: atom_id res chain seq x y z
N MET A 1 -5.19 -12.95 -15.92
CA MET A 1 -6.38 -12.25 -15.41
C MET A 1 -6.57 -10.96 -16.21
N ASN A 2 -7.78 -10.49 -16.49
CA ASN A 2 -7.98 -9.28 -17.30
C ASN A 2 -7.44 -8.04 -16.55
N ILE A 3 -6.59 -7.23 -17.21
CA ILE A 3 -5.96 -6.06 -16.60
C ILE A 3 -6.97 -5.04 -16.07
N ILE A 4 -8.12 -4.92 -16.71
CA ILE A 4 -9.21 -4.04 -16.27
C ILE A 4 -9.71 -4.48 -14.89
N ILE A 5 -9.83 -5.79 -14.68
CA ILE A 5 -10.26 -6.35 -13.38
C ILE A 5 -9.19 -6.05 -12.31
N GLN A 6 -7.91 -6.20 -12.63
CA GLN A 6 -6.81 -5.88 -11.70
C GLN A 6 -6.84 -4.42 -11.27
N LEU A 7 -7.03 -3.49 -12.21
CA LEU A 7 -7.13 -2.06 -11.93
C LEU A 7 -8.37 -1.74 -11.08
N ILE A 8 -9.52 -2.35 -11.37
CA ILE A 8 -10.74 -2.19 -10.57
C ILE A 8 -10.51 -2.66 -9.14
N LEU A 9 -9.89 -3.83 -8.94
CA LEU A 9 -9.59 -4.37 -7.61
C LEU A 9 -8.62 -3.45 -6.84
N LEU A 10 -7.63 -2.89 -7.52
CA LEU A 10 -6.65 -1.99 -6.91
C LEU A 10 -7.31 -0.65 -6.49
N VAL A 11 -8.15 -0.08 -7.35
CA VAL A 11 -8.94 1.13 -7.02
C VAL A 11 -9.91 0.85 -5.87
N ALA A 12 -10.56 -0.31 -5.87
CA ALA A 12 -11.45 -0.71 -4.78
C ALA A 12 -10.70 -0.84 -3.45
N LEU A 13 -9.53 -1.48 -3.45
CA LEU A 13 -8.69 -1.62 -2.26
C LEU A 13 -8.25 -0.26 -1.71
N ILE A 14 -7.77 0.65 -2.58
CA ILE A 14 -7.41 2.02 -2.18
C ILE A 14 -8.61 2.76 -1.59
N SER A 15 -9.78 2.66 -2.24
CA SER A 15 -11.00 3.33 -1.77
C SER A 15 -11.44 2.82 -0.39
N ILE A 16 -11.37 1.50 -0.20
CA ILE A 16 -11.66 0.86 1.09
C ILE A 16 -10.68 1.35 2.17
N ASN A 17 -9.39 1.43 1.84
CA ASN A 17 -8.36 1.93 2.75
C ASN A 17 -8.60 3.38 3.17
N LEU A 18 -8.92 4.27 2.23
CA LEU A 18 -9.22 5.66 2.52
C LEU A 18 -10.42 5.79 3.47
N VAL A 19 -11.47 5.00 3.25
CA VAL A 19 -12.67 4.99 4.11
C VAL A 19 -12.35 4.46 5.51
N PHE A 20 -11.52 3.42 5.63
CA PHE A 20 -11.19 2.82 6.91
C PHE A 20 -10.16 3.60 7.71
N SER A 21 -9.22 4.28 7.06
CA SER A 21 -8.28 5.20 7.70
C SER A 21 -9.00 6.21 8.60
N TYR A 22 -10.16 6.74 8.18
CA TYR A 22 -10.94 7.68 8.98
C TYR A 22 -11.42 7.12 10.34
N LYS A 23 -11.53 5.79 10.47
CA LYS A 23 -11.89 5.12 11.73
C LYS A 23 -10.68 4.90 12.66
N GLY A 24 -9.49 5.33 12.23
CA GLY A 24 -8.25 5.32 13.01
C GLY A 24 -7.85 3.93 13.50
N LYS A 25 -7.29 3.88 14.70
CA LYS A 25 -6.73 2.65 15.31
C LYS A 25 -7.70 1.47 15.43
N ARG A 26 -9.02 1.69 15.34
CA ARG A 26 -10.02 0.60 15.47
C ARG A 26 -9.93 -0.41 14.32
N LEU A 27 -9.47 0.01 13.16
CA LEU A 27 -9.36 -0.85 11.97
C LEU A 27 -7.90 -1.08 11.57
N TYR A 28 -6.98 -0.98 12.54
CA TYR A 28 -5.55 -1.16 12.30
C TYR A 28 -5.24 -2.48 11.58
N LEU A 29 -5.84 -3.60 12.02
CA LEU A 29 -5.64 -4.89 11.36
C LEU A 29 -6.08 -4.90 9.88
N LEU A 30 -7.17 -4.20 9.55
CA LEU A 30 -7.63 -4.11 8.15
C LEU A 30 -6.68 -3.26 7.31
N TYR A 31 -6.13 -2.19 7.89
CA TYR A 31 -5.09 -1.39 7.27
C TYR A 31 -3.83 -2.23 6.99
N GLU A 32 -3.34 -2.99 7.98
CA GLU A 32 -2.19 -3.89 7.77
C GLU A 32 -2.48 -4.95 6.69
N THR A 33 -3.67 -5.57 6.74
CA THR A 33 -4.09 -6.56 5.73
C THR A 33 -4.12 -5.96 4.32
N SER A 34 -4.43 -4.66 4.21
CA SER A 34 -4.46 -3.98 2.92
C SER A 34 -3.08 -3.87 2.27
N HIS A 35 -1.99 -3.78 3.04
CA HIS A 35 -0.62 -3.80 2.52
C HIS A 35 -0.29 -5.16 1.92
N PHE A 36 -0.65 -6.24 2.62
CA PHE A 36 -0.51 -7.58 2.06
C PHE A 36 -1.29 -7.74 0.74
N LEU A 37 -2.56 -7.32 0.72
CA LEU A 37 -3.38 -7.37 -0.49
C LEU A 37 -2.87 -6.43 -1.59
N GLY A 38 -2.31 -5.28 -1.21
CA GLY A 38 -1.71 -4.30 -2.12
C GLY A 38 -0.49 -4.87 -2.82
N GLY A 39 0.45 -5.45 -2.06
CA GLY A 39 1.60 -6.17 -2.59
C GLY A 39 1.20 -7.34 -3.51
N PHE A 40 0.19 -8.11 -3.11
CA PHE A 40 -0.34 -9.19 -3.94
C PHE A 40 -0.89 -8.67 -5.28
N LEU A 41 -1.78 -7.66 -5.27
CA LEU A 41 -2.39 -7.12 -6.48
C LEU A 41 -1.37 -6.39 -7.38
N LEU A 42 -0.38 -5.71 -6.80
CA LEU A 42 0.72 -5.12 -7.54
C LEU A 42 1.57 -6.21 -8.22
N ALA A 43 1.86 -7.31 -7.54
CA ALA A 43 2.56 -8.44 -8.16
C ALA A 43 1.75 -9.02 -9.32
N VAL A 44 0.44 -9.21 -9.13
CA VAL A 44 -0.47 -9.67 -10.20
C VAL A 44 -0.42 -8.76 -11.42
N LEU A 45 -0.38 -7.43 -11.23
CA LEU A 45 -0.31 -6.44 -12.30
C LEU A 45 1.06 -6.46 -13.00
N LEU A 46 2.14 -6.36 -12.22
CA LEU A 46 3.51 -6.21 -12.71
C LEU A 46 4.03 -7.48 -13.39
N PHE A 47 3.57 -8.66 -12.96
CA PHE A 47 3.96 -9.93 -13.57
C PHE A 47 3.50 -10.07 -15.04
N ASN A 48 2.56 -9.22 -15.50
CA ASN A 48 2.20 -9.16 -16.93
C ASN A 48 3.25 -8.43 -17.78
N TYR A 49 4.21 -7.74 -17.17
CA TYR A 49 5.13 -6.82 -17.84
C TYR A 49 6.60 -7.02 -17.48
N LEU A 50 6.89 -7.64 -16.33
CA LEU A 50 8.23 -7.79 -15.77
C LEU A 50 8.53 -9.25 -15.46
N ASP A 51 9.80 -9.62 -15.54
CA ASP A 51 10.28 -10.90 -15.04
C ASP A 51 10.08 -11.04 -13.53
N LYS A 52 9.94 -12.28 -13.05
CA LYS A 52 9.71 -12.62 -11.63
C LYS A 52 10.63 -11.90 -10.64
N ASN A 53 11.93 -11.84 -10.96
CA ASN A 53 12.92 -11.18 -10.11
C ASN A 53 12.75 -9.64 -10.10
N LEU A 54 12.32 -9.07 -11.23
CA LEU A 54 12.07 -7.64 -11.38
C LEU A 54 10.77 -7.22 -10.70
N VAL A 55 9.78 -8.11 -10.59
CA VAL A 55 8.53 -7.85 -9.86
C VAL A 55 8.80 -7.58 -8.38
N LEU A 56 9.59 -8.43 -7.71
CA LEU A 56 9.93 -8.22 -6.30
C LEU A 56 10.71 -6.92 -6.08
N LEU A 57 11.67 -6.62 -6.94
CA LEU A 57 12.45 -5.39 -6.87
C LEU A 57 11.57 -4.15 -7.08
N ALA A 58 10.63 -4.21 -8.03
CA ALA A 58 9.69 -3.13 -8.30
C ALA A 58 8.77 -2.89 -7.10
N ILE A 59 8.24 -3.94 -6.47
CA ILE A 59 7.37 -3.82 -5.30
C ILE A 59 8.13 -3.27 -4.10
N LEU A 60 9.34 -3.77 -3.83
CA LEU A 60 10.20 -3.21 -2.79
C LEU A 60 10.45 -1.71 -3.02
N THR A 61 10.73 -1.32 -4.26
CA THR A 61 10.97 0.08 -4.62
C THR A 61 9.72 0.94 -4.43
N ILE A 62 8.55 0.46 -4.86
CA ILE A 62 7.26 1.16 -4.67
C ILE A 62 6.96 1.31 -3.19
N SER A 63 7.15 0.26 -2.38
CA SER A 63 6.93 0.30 -0.93
C SER A 63 7.87 1.31 -0.26
N ILE A 64 9.17 1.30 -0.58
CA ILE A 64 10.12 2.29 -0.03
C ILE A 64 9.73 3.72 -0.42
N LEU A 65 9.35 3.94 -1.69
CA LEU A 65 8.91 5.26 -2.14
C LEU A 65 7.65 5.72 -1.41
N TRP A 66 6.69 4.82 -1.19
CA TRP A 66 5.47 5.10 -0.41
C TRP A 66 5.82 5.59 0.99
N GLU A 67 6.68 4.86 1.71
CA GLU A 67 7.12 5.23 3.06
C GLU A 67 7.86 6.57 3.10
N ILE A 68 8.69 6.86 2.10
CA ILE A 68 9.34 8.17 1.95
C ILE A 68 8.29 9.28 1.81
N TYR A 69 7.25 9.07 0.99
CA TYR A 69 6.17 10.05 0.84
C TYR A 69 5.38 10.23 2.14
N GLU A 70 5.06 9.15 2.86
CA GLU A 70 4.39 9.24 4.16
C GLU A 70 5.23 10.05 5.16
N PHE A 71 6.53 9.78 5.22
CA PHE A 71 7.44 10.53 6.06
C PHE A 71 7.45 12.02 5.73
N ILE A 72 7.55 12.38 4.44
CA ILE A 72 7.53 13.77 3.97
C ILE A 72 6.20 14.46 4.36
N ILE A 73 5.07 13.79 4.12
CA ILE A 73 3.74 14.30 4.43
C ILE A 73 3.59 14.51 5.95
N ASN A 74 4.04 13.55 6.76
CA ASN A 74 3.96 13.64 8.21
C ASN A 74 4.81 14.79 8.78
N LYS A 75 5.97 15.09 8.17
CA LYS A 75 6.80 16.24 8.53
C LYS A 75 6.19 17.58 8.10
N ASN A 76 5.49 17.62 6.96
CA ASN A 76 4.89 18.85 6.45
C ASN A 76 3.43 19.01 6.91
N LYS A 77 3.23 19.67 8.06
CA LYS A 77 1.90 19.93 8.66
C LYS A 77 0.90 20.57 7.71
N LYS A 78 1.34 21.40 6.75
CA LYS A 78 0.44 22.04 5.77
C LYS A 78 -0.12 21.01 4.78
N ILE A 79 0.74 20.16 4.24
CA ILE A 79 0.35 19.08 3.32
C ILE A 79 -0.54 18.07 4.06
N LYS A 80 -0.12 17.63 5.25
CA LYS A 80 -0.91 16.74 6.11
C LYS A 80 -2.33 17.28 6.32
N LYS A 81 -2.47 18.52 6.82
CA LYS A 81 -3.78 19.14 7.06
C LYS A 81 -4.61 19.29 5.78
N TYR A 82 -3.98 19.60 4.65
CA TYR A 82 -4.68 19.67 3.36
C TYR A 82 -5.25 18.30 2.96
N LEU A 83 -4.46 17.23 3.05
CA LEU A 83 -4.87 15.87 2.71
C LEU A 83 -5.97 15.37 3.66
N GLU A 84 -5.79 15.57 4.97
CA GLU A 84 -6.78 15.19 5.99
C GLU A 84 -8.12 15.88 5.75
N ASN A 85 -8.12 17.17 5.42
CA ASN A 85 -9.35 17.93 5.16
C ASN A 85 -10.00 17.58 3.83
N LYS A 86 -9.22 17.46 2.75
CA LYS A 86 -9.75 17.25 1.39
C LYS A 86 -10.26 15.83 1.19
N PHE A 87 -9.54 14.84 1.70
CA PHE A 87 -9.84 13.43 1.46
C PHE A 87 -10.48 12.74 2.65
N ARG A 88 -10.66 13.44 3.78
CA ARG A 88 -11.10 12.83 5.06
C ARG A 88 -10.25 11.60 5.41
N TYR A 89 -8.95 11.69 5.16
CA TYR A 89 -7.97 10.63 5.38
C TYR A 89 -7.24 10.92 6.68
N PHE A 90 -7.18 10.00 7.63
CA PHE A 90 -6.44 10.22 8.88
C PHE A 90 -5.00 9.74 8.71
N ILE A 91 -4.03 10.63 8.94
CA ILE A 91 -2.62 10.30 8.78
C ILE A 91 -2.01 10.07 10.17
N THR A 92 -1.81 8.79 10.51
CA THR A 92 -1.07 8.40 11.70
C THR A 92 0.39 8.86 11.61
N PRO A 93 1.04 9.16 12.76
CA PRO A 93 2.46 9.45 12.75
C PRO A 93 3.23 8.20 12.27
N ALA A 94 4.00 8.32 11.20
CA ALA A 94 4.88 7.26 10.74
C ALA A 94 5.87 6.87 11.86
N THR A 95 5.89 5.60 12.23
CA THR A 95 6.87 5.02 13.14
C THR A 95 7.73 4.01 12.39
N PHE A 96 8.95 3.78 12.85
CA PHE A 96 9.86 2.85 12.19
C PHE A 96 9.31 1.41 12.17
N SER A 97 8.60 1.00 13.23
CA SER A 97 7.98 -0.31 13.30
C SER A 97 6.86 -0.47 12.28
N ASP A 98 6.01 0.57 12.11
CA ASP A 98 4.90 0.52 11.16
C ASP A 98 5.44 0.50 9.72
N THR A 99 6.37 1.39 9.40
CA THR A 99 7.07 1.43 8.09
C THR A 99 7.70 0.08 7.73
N PHE A 100 8.37 -0.57 8.70
CA PHE A 100 8.98 -1.87 8.45
C PHE A 100 7.94 -2.97 8.22
N LEU A 101 6.86 -2.97 9.00
CA LEU A 101 5.77 -3.92 8.86
C LEU A 101 5.04 -3.74 7.51
N ASP A 102 4.78 -2.51 7.11
CA ASP A 102 4.13 -2.15 5.85
C ASP A 102 4.94 -2.66 4.65
N ILE A 103 6.26 -2.41 4.63
CA ILE A 103 7.16 -2.94 3.60
C ILE A 103 7.15 -4.47 3.61
N LEU A 104 7.27 -5.09 4.78
CA LEU A 104 7.30 -6.55 4.92
C LEU A 104 6.01 -7.18 4.39
N LEU A 105 4.85 -6.63 4.75
CA LEU A 105 3.54 -7.14 4.31
C LEU A 105 3.36 -7.02 2.80
N ASN A 106 3.75 -5.90 2.20
CA ASN A 106 3.75 -5.73 0.74
C ASN A 106 4.61 -6.81 0.05
N ILE A 107 5.83 -7.06 0.55
CA ILE A 107 6.72 -8.09 0.00
C ILE A 107 6.13 -9.49 0.20
N LEU A 108 5.55 -9.79 1.37
CA LEU A 108 4.92 -11.08 1.63
C LEU A 108 3.73 -11.33 0.70
N GLY A 109 2.90 -10.32 0.45
CA GLY A 109 1.80 -10.40 -0.51
C GLY A 109 2.30 -10.71 -1.92
N ALA A 110 3.38 -10.05 -2.33
CA ALA A 110 4.02 -10.30 -3.62
C ALA A 110 4.61 -11.71 -3.73
N LEU A 111 5.36 -12.14 -2.71
CA LEU A 111 5.93 -13.48 -2.63
C LEU A 111 4.85 -14.56 -2.65
N PHE A 112 3.73 -14.33 -1.96
CA PHE A 112 2.60 -15.25 -1.97
C PHE A 112 2.05 -15.43 -3.38
N TYR A 113 1.84 -14.35 -4.14
CA TYR A 113 1.45 -14.44 -5.55
C TYR A 113 2.49 -15.20 -6.38
N LEU A 114 3.75 -14.81 -6.29
CA LEU A 114 4.86 -15.41 -7.03
C LEU A 114 5.16 -16.86 -6.63
N TYR A 115 4.71 -17.33 -5.48
CA TYR A 115 4.81 -18.73 -5.11
C TYR A 115 3.72 -19.55 -5.79
N LEU A 116 2.53 -18.98 -5.94
CA LEU A 116 1.38 -19.64 -6.57
C LEU A 116 1.47 -19.67 -8.11
N PHE A 117 2.24 -18.76 -8.72
CA PHE A 117 2.33 -18.57 -10.17
C PHE A 117 3.78 -18.36 -10.65
#